data_AF-A0A6J4MCK0-F1
#
_entry.id   AF-A0A6J4MCK0-F1
#
_cell.length_a   1.000
_cell.length_b   1.000
_cell.length_c   1.000
_cell.angle_alpha   90.00
_cell.angle_beta   90.00
_cell.angle_gamma   90.00
#
_symmetry.space_group_name_H-M   'P 1'
#
loop_
_entity.id
_entity.type
_entity.pdbx_description
1 polymer ?
#
loop_
_entity_poly.entity_id
_entity_poly.type
_entity_poly.pdbx_seq_one_letter_code
_entity_poly.pdbx_strand_id
1 'polypeptide(L)'
;MVVQRRAWGLLVGITATMGIVAVTVSLLLDLRMVDPEGFLGPAWVRLPAMVLGAFLLDVVPRSVWRARWRFGSVLQEARILVRDHWTRERLVLLTVGLTCFYITYVSYRNLKNYLPDFYPRTQDSLLHRIDRWLFLGNEPATILHAVFGEGWAAHFFAFVYLLYLPLAPLSLVVWLVWSRRIEHGYWYATANCLTWTLGTVSYYLIPSLGPAFQYVWLYEELDVTGVTTLQQSLWDQRQDHRFPLSPFSESIQSVAGFASLHVALTLVIALIAHFTVSSALVRYAAWTFFALTTVSTLYFGWHYVADDIGGAVIAVAAVWLGAWATGQKLDRSGRDRTGDRAGDRGQGAGRSGGGPDDGAGGGATGPGRSTGDAERDHLRATA
;
A
#
# COMPACT_ATOMS: atom_id res chain seq x y z
N MET A 1 21.06 -9.36 9.28
CA MET A 1 22.00 -8.61 8.42
C MET A 1 21.84 -8.89 6.91
N VAL A 2 21.95 -10.13 6.41
CA VAL A 2 21.89 -10.40 4.94
C VAL A 2 20.56 -9.98 4.30
N VAL A 3 19.43 -10.27 4.97
CA VAL A 3 18.08 -9.91 4.48
C VAL A 3 17.87 -8.40 4.44
N GLN A 4 18.30 -7.68 5.49
CA GLN A 4 18.25 -6.21 5.53
C GLN A 4 19.09 -5.57 4.41
N ARG A 5 20.25 -6.16 4.06
CA ARG A 5 21.09 -5.67 2.95
C ARG A 5 20.43 -5.86 1.58
N ARG A 6 19.69 -6.95 1.36
CA ARG A 6 18.97 -7.21 0.10
C ARG A 6 17.80 -6.26 -0.10
N ALA A 7 16.98 -6.07 0.95
CA ALA A 7 15.88 -5.10 0.93
C ALA A 7 16.37 -3.68 0.65
N TRP A 8 17.45 -3.29 1.34
CA TRP A 8 18.13 -2.02 1.11
C TRP A 8 18.61 -1.86 -0.32
N GLY A 9 19.35 -2.86 -0.83
CA GLY A 9 19.91 -2.81 -2.18
C GLY A 9 18.83 -2.70 -3.24
N LEU A 10 17.73 -3.43 -3.10
CA LEU A 10 16.61 -3.34 -4.05
C LEU A 10 15.92 -1.98 -3.99
N LEU A 11 15.56 -1.51 -2.79
CA LEU A 11 14.91 -0.21 -2.62
C LEU A 11 15.75 0.93 -3.22
N VAL A 12 17.03 1.02 -2.82
CA VAL A 12 17.95 2.04 -3.32
C VAL A 12 18.20 1.87 -4.82
N GLY A 13 18.35 0.64 -5.30
CA GLY A 13 18.59 0.35 -6.72
C GLY A 13 17.44 0.79 -7.62
N ILE A 14 16.19 0.50 -7.23
CA ILE A 14 14.99 0.94 -7.95
C ILE A 14 14.93 2.47 -7.98
N THR A 15 15.09 3.10 -6.83
CA THR A 15 15.06 4.55 -6.71
C THR A 15 16.15 5.21 -7.54
N ALA A 16 17.38 4.72 -7.48
CA ALA A 16 18.49 5.25 -8.27
C ALA A 16 18.21 5.11 -9.78
N THR A 17 17.67 3.97 -10.21
CA THR A 17 17.29 3.75 -11.60
C THR A 17 16.21 4.73 -12.05
N MET A 18 15.13 4.89 -11.27
CA MET A 18 14.08 5.88 -11.55
C MET A 18 14.61 7.32 -11.60
N GLY A 19 15.50 7.67 -10.67
CA GLY A 19 16.18 8.96 -10.62
C GLY A 19 16.99 9.24 -11.89
N ILE A 20 17.87 8.29 -12.25
CA ILE A 20 18.71 8.37 -13.45
C ILE A 20 17.84 8.49 -14.70
N VAL A 21 16.83 7.64 -14.86
CA VAL A 21 15.94 7.67 -16.03
C VAL A 21 15.22 9.02 -16.14
N ALA A 22 14.67 9.54 -15.05
CA ALA A 22 13.98 10.84 -15.06
C ALA A 22 14.92 11.99 -15.44
N VAL A 23 16.13 12.03 -14.88
CA VAL A 23 17.15 13.05 -15.22
C VAL A 23 17.59 12.90 -16.68
N THR A 24 17.85 11.68 -17.14
CA THR A 24 18.25 11.44 -18.53
C THR A 24 17.16 11.89 -19.51
N VAL A 25 15.90 11.54 -19.27
CA VAL A 25 14.78 11.96 -20.14
C VAL A 25 14.61 13.48 -20.11
N SER A 26 14.70 14.11 -18.94
CA SER A 26 14.68 15.57 -18.79
C SER A 26 15.76 16.25 -19.63
N LEU A 27 17.01 15.76 -19.57
CA LEU A 27 18.11 16.29 -20.37
C LEU A 27 17.93 16.03 -21.88
N LEU A 28 17.39 14.88 -22.28
CA LEU A 28 17.16 14.54 -23.69
C LEU A 28 16.06 15.39 -24.33
N LEU A 29 15.04 15.76 -23.56
CA LEU A 29 13.92 16.59 -24.02
C LEU A 29 14.15 18.10 -23.82
N ASP A 30 15.27 18.49 -23.20
CA ASP A 30 15.52 19.87 -22.75
C ASP A 30 14.39 20.44 -21.87
N LEU A 31 13.77 19.56 -21.09
CA LEU A 31 12.69 19.90 -20.17
C LEU A 31 13.23 19.96 -18.74
N ARG A 32 12.82 20.96 -17.98
CA ARG A 32 13.20 21.05 -16.56
C ARG A 32 12.51 19.96 -15.75
N MET A 33 13.23 19.42 -14.77
CA MET A 33 12.58 18.67 -13.70
C MET A 33 11.83 19.63 -12.78
N VAL A 34 10.56 19.34 -12.54
CA VAL A 34 9.69 20.13 -11.67
C VAL A 34 9.43 19.33 -10.39
N ASP A 35 9.61 19.96 -9.23
CA ASP A 35 9.17 19.36 -7.96
C ASP A 35 7.65 19.38 -7.95
N PRO A 36 6.97 18.22 -7.88
CA PRO A 36 5.52 18.21 -7.76
C PRO A 36 5.11 18.92 -6.46
N GLU A 37 4.44 20.07 -6.61
CA GLU A 37 3.78 20.73 -5.49
C GLU A 37 2.89 19.72 -4.78
N GLY A 38 2.97 19.71 -3.46
CA GLY A 38 2.14 18.85 -2.62
C GLY A 38 1.51 19.64 -1.51
N PHE A 39 0.57 19.01 -0.81
CA PHE A 39 -0.27 19.60 0.23
C PHE A 39 0.50 20.36 1.34
N LEU A 40 1.81 20.14 1.51
CA LEU A 40 2.66 20.77 2.53
C LEU A 40 3.77 21.67 1.93
N GLY A 41 3.62 22.14 0.69
CA GLY A 41 4.60 22.99 0.02
C GLY A 41 5.81 22.23 -0.53
N PRO A 42 6.96 22.93 -0.71
CA PRO A 42 8.17 22.36 -1.32
C PRO A 42 8.68 21.13 -0.57
N ALA A 43 9.32 20.21 -1.28
CA ALA A 43 9.76 18.95 -0.68
C ALA A 43 10.71 19.09 0.52
N TRP A 44 11.58 20.11 0.52
CA TRP A 44 12.52 20.39 1.60
C TRP A 44 11.82 20.85 2.90
N VAL A 45 10.57 21.33 2.81
CA VAL A 45 9.70 21.60 3.97
C VAL A 45 8.87 20.35 4.30
N ARG A 46 8.26 19.75 3.28
CA ARG A 46 7.33 18.63 3.40
C ARG A 46 7.95 17.41 4.08
N LEU A 47 9.14 16.97 3.66
CA LEU A 47 9.74 15.74 4.20
C LEU A 47 10.12 15.87 5.68
N PRO A 48 10.82 16.94 6.14
CA PRO A 48 11.03 17.17 7.56
C PRO A 48 9.71 17.32 8.33
N ALA A 49 8.71 18.03 7.78
CA ALA A 49 7.42 18.21 8.43
C ALA A 49 6.66 16.88 8.60
N MET A 50 6.70 15.97 7.62
CA MET A 50 6.09 14.64 7.72
C MET A 50 6.79 13.78 8.78
N VAL A 51 8.13 13.82 8.86
CA VAL A 51 8.89 13.12 9.91
C VAL A 51 8.55 13.69 11.29
N LEU A 52 8.56 15.01 11.43
CA LEU A 52 8.24 15.68 12.68
C LEU A 52 6.78 15.42 13.11
N GLY A 53 5.83 15.55 12.19
CA GLY A 53 4.43 15.26 12.43
C GLY A 53 4.21 13.82 12.87
N ALA A 54 4.88 12.85 12.22
CA ALA A 54 4.80 11.45 12.61
C ALA A 54 5.46 11.19 13.99
N PHE A 55 6.56 11.85 14.30
CA PHE A 55 7.19 11.82 15.62
C PHE A 55 6.24 12.37 16.70
N LEU A 56 5.64 13.53 16.46
CA LEU A 56 4.71 14.14 17.40
C LEU A 56 3.45 13.28 17.60
N LEU A 57 2.87 12.74 16.52
CA LEU A 57 1.70 11.86 16.58
C LEU A 57 1.99 10.50 17.24
N ASP A 58 3.24 10.03 17.20
CA ASP A 58 3.62 8.80 17.91
C ASP A 58 3.90 9.08 19.39
N VAL A 59 4.72 10.09 19.69
CA VAL A 59 5.22 10.33 21.06
C VAL A 59 4.19 11.04 21.93
N VAL A 60 3.48 12.07 21.42
CA VAL A 60 2.61 12.91 22.26
C VAL A 60 1.36 12.15 22.74
N PRO A 61 0.53 11.53 21.88
CA PRO A 61 -0.66 10.82 22.34
C PRO A 61 -0.31 9.64 23.24
N ARG A 62 0.76 8.88 22.92
CA ARG A 62 1.17 7.71 23.70
C ARG A 62 1.75 8.08 25.05
N SER A 63 2.52 9.17 25.13
CA SER A 63 3.07 9.66 26.40
C SER A 63 1.99 10.22 27.31
N VAL A 64 1.03 11.00 26.78
CA VAL A 64 -0.11 11.50 27.54
C VAL A 64 -1.00 10.36 28.05
N TRP A 65 -1.26 9.36 27.19
CA TRP A 65 -2.05 8.19 27.56
C TRP A 65 -1.36 7.33 28.63
N ARG A 66 -0.06 7.03 28.46
CA ARG A 66 0.73 6.27 29.46
C ARG A 66 0.86 7.01 30.78
N ALA A 67 1.03 8.33 30.73
CA ALA A 67 1.04 9.17 31.91
C ALA A 67 -0.35 9.30 32.58
N ARG A 68 -1.42 8.73 32.01
CA ARG A 68 -2.81 8.85 32.50
C ARG A 68 -3.18 10.32 32.77
N TRP A 69 -2.83 11.21 31.85
CA TRP A 69 -3.06 12.66 31.95
C TRP A 69 -2.33 13.36 33.11
N ARG A 70 -1.31 12.74 33.71
CA ARG A 70 -0.44 13.38 34.72
C ARG A 70 0.72 14.11 34.05
N PHE A 71 0.56 15.41 33.81
CA PHE A 71 1.52 16.24 33.07
C PHE A 71 2.96 16.19 33.59
N GLY A 72 3.17 15.99 34.90
CA GLY A 72 4.49 15.88 35.51
C GLY A 72 5.30 14.63 35.07
N SER A 73 4.64 13.54 34.67
CA SER A 73 5.31 12.30 34.23
C SER A 73 5.32 12.12 32.70
N VAL A 74 4.63 12.98 31.95
CA VAL A 74 4.56 12.91 30.47
C VAL A 74 5.96 12.95 29.84
N LEU A 75 6.85 13.82 30.34
CA LEU A 75 8.21 13.94 29.80
C LEU A 75 9.05 12.67 30.03
N GLN A 76 8.87 12.01 31.18
CA GLN A 76 9.58 10.76 31.49
C GLN A 76 9.08 9.61 30.62
N GLU A 77 7.75 9.48 30.48
CA GLU A 77 7.13 8.49 29.59
C GLU A 77 7.49 8.73 28.12
N ALA A 78 7.56 10.00 27.69
CA ALA A 78 8.01 10.37 26.35
C ALA A 78 9.47 9.94 26.10
N ARG A 79 10.39 10.15 27.07
CA ARG A 79 11.79 9.72 26.95
C ARG A 79 11.91 8.19 26.84
N ILE A 80 11.12 7.45 27.60
CA ILE A 80 11.10 5.98 27.54
C ILE A 80 10.59 5.53 26.16
N LEU A 81 9.48 6.11 25.68
CA LEU A 81 8.93 5.82 24.35
C LEU A 81 9.92 6.13 23.23
N VAL A 82 10.63 7.26 23.29
CA VAL A 82 11.66 7.60 22.31
C VAL A 82 12.78 6.56 22.35
N ARG A 83 13.27 6.18 23.53
CA ARG A 83 14.35 5.19 23.65
C ARG A 83 13.95 3.80 23.14
N ASP A 84 12.71 3.38 23.38
CA ASP A 84 12.23 2.04 23.03
C ASP A 84 11.74 1.95 21.58
N HIS A 85 11.12 3.00 21.06
CA HIS A 85 10.48 2.99 19.75
C HIS A 85 11.35 3.62 18.66
N TRP A 86 12.07 4.71 18.96
CA TRP A 86 12.91 5.45 18.03
C TRP A 86 14.36 4.98 18.07
N THR A 87 14.57 3.71 17.75
CA THR A 87 15.91 3.12 17.67
C THR A 87 16.66 3.62 16.44
N ARG A 88 17.99 3.44 16.43
CA ARG A 88 18.85 3.80 15.29
C ARG A 88 18.38 3.12 14.00
N GLU A 89 17.97 1.86 14.08
CA GLU A 89 17.47 1.09 12.93
C GLU A 89 16.19 1.69 12.36
N ARG A 90 15.28 2.18 13.22
CA ARG A 90 14.05 2.86 12.78
C ARG A 90 14.34 4.20 12.15
N LEU A 91 15.24 4.99 12.73
CA LEU A 91 15.67 6.26 12.14
C LEU A 91 16.27 6.05 10.74
N VAL A 92 17.13 5.04 10.59
CA VAL A 92 17.70 4.65 9.29
C VAL A 92 16.61 4.22 8.30
N LEU A 93 15.64 3.41 8.73
CA LEU A 93 14.49 3.02 7.90
C LEU A 93 13.68 4.24 7.46
N LEU A 94 13.40 5.19 8.37
CA LEU A 94 12.62 6.39 8.06
C LEU A 94 13.34 7.27 7.05
N THR A 95 14.61 7.58 7.30
CA THR A 95 15.41 8.44 6.41
C THR A 95 15.52 7.82 5.02
N VAL A 96 15.87 6.53 4.93
CA VAL A 96 16.06 5.87 3.64
C VAL A 96 14.74 5.60 2.94
N GLY A 97 13.73 5.10 3.66
CA GLY A 97 12.41 4.83 3.10
C GLY A 97 11.74 6.08 2.54
N LEU A 98 11.76 7.19 3.28
CA LEU A 98 11.18 8.46 2.83
C LEU A 98 11.98 9.11 1.71
N THR A 99 13.31 9.10 1.78
CA THR A 99 14.16 9.63 0.70
C THR A 99 13.95 8.83 -0.59
N CYS A 100 13.94 7.50 -0.50
CA CYS A 100 13.74 6.63 -1.65
C CYS A 100 12.35 6.81 -2.27
N PHE A 101 11.32 6.86 -1.43
CA PHE A 101 9.97 7.15 -1.90
C PHE A 101 9.89 8.51 -2.57
N TYR A 102 10.45 9.57 -1.96
CA TYR A 102 10.41 10.91 -2.51
C TYR A 102 11.06 10.98 -3.89
N ILE A 103 12.30 10.49 -4.03
CA ILE A 103 12.99 10.46 -5.31
C ILE A 103 12.16 9.68 -6.34
N THR A 104 11.66 8.50 -5.97
CA THR A 104 10.82 7.67 -6.87
C THR A 104 9.55 8.41 -7.29
N TYR A 105 8.89 9.12 -6.37
CA TYR A 105 7.66 9.87 -6.61
C TYR A 105 7.89 11.08 -7.52
N VAL A 106 8.97 11.84 -7.31
CA VAL A 106 9.33 12.97 -8.18
C VAL A 106 9.70 12.49 -9.57
N SER A 107 10.51 11.42 -9.67
CA SER A 107 10.83 10.77 -10.95
C SER A 107 9.57 10.32 -11.68
N TYR A 108 8.66 9.64 -10.97
CA TYR A 108 7.36 9.24 -11.50
C TYR A 108 6.55 10.42 -12.03
N ARG A 109 6.42 11.52 -11.26
CA ARG A 109 5.62 12.68 -11.68
C ARG A 109 6.20 13.36 -12.92
N ASN A 110 7.52 13.49 -13.00
CA ASN A 110 8.18 14.07 -14.16
C ASN A 110 8.09 13.16 -15.39
N LEU A 111 8.37 11.86 -15.24
CA LEU A 111 8.24 10.90 -16.33
C LEU A 111 6.80 10.82 -16.85
N LYS A 112 5.80 10.93 -15.96
CA LYS A 112 4.40 11.04 -16.36
C LYS A 112 4.13 12.32 -17.15
N ASN A 113 4.68 13.45 -16.68
CA ASN A 113 4.55 14.74 -17.35
C ASN A 113 5.09 14.74 -18.78
N TYR A 114 6.20 14.04 -19.04
CA TYR A 114 6.83 13.96 -20.37
C TYR A 114 6.12 13.01 -21.35
N LEU A 115 5.09 12.27 -20.90
CA LEU A 115 4.44 11.25 -21.72
C LEU A 115 3.85 11.76 -23.06
N PRO A 116 3.23 12.97 -23.14
CA PRO A 116 2.70 13.50 -24.40
C PRO A 116 3.76 13.75 -25.48
N ASP A 117 5.00 14.02 -25.08
CA ASP A 117 6.11 14.29 -26.01
C ASP A 117 6.59 13.03 -26.74
N PHE A 118 6.47 11.87 -26.07
CA PHE A 118 6.77 10.58 -26.68
C PHE A 118 5.60 10.03 -27.51
N TYR A 119 4.36 10.30 -27.09
CA TYR A 119 3.17 9.67 -27.65
C TYR A 119 2.14 10.71 -28.12
N PRO A 120 2.12 11.04 -29.42
CA PRO A 120 1.13 11.95 -30.00
C PRO A 120 -0.31 11.39 -29.95
N ARG A 121 -0.45 10.06 -29.89
CA ARG A 121 -1.71 9.32 -29.84
C ARG A 121 -1.69 8.32 -28.67
N THR A 122 -2.86 8.09 -28.10
CA THR A 122 -3.06 7.16 -26.99
C THR A 122 -3.81 5.89 -27.43
N GLN A 123 -3.80 4.89 -26.57
CA GLN A 123 -4.41 3.58 -26.76
C GLN A 123 -5.84 3.49 -26.19
N ASP A 124 -6.46 4.62 -25.87
CA ASP A 124 -7.83 4.69 -25.32
C ASP A 124 -8.85 3.92 -26.15
N SER A 125 -8.78 4.00 -27.49
CA SER A 125 -9.69 3.25 -28.39
C SER A 125 -9.52 1.72 -28.32
N LEU A 126 -8.33 1.23 -27.98
CA LEU A 126 -8.11 -0.21 -27.77
C LEU A 126 -8.72 -0.62 -26.42
N LEU A 127 -8.43 0.13 -25.36
CA LEU A 127 -8.91 -0.15 -24.01
C LEU A 127 -10.44 -0.06 -23.94
N HIS A 128 -11.03 0.94 -24.60
CA HIS A 128 -12.48 1.08 -24.73
C HIS A 128 -13.14 -0.13 -25.42
N ARG A 129 -12.53 -0.67 -26.47
CA ARG A 129 -13.04 -1.88 -27.14
C ARG A 129 -12.95 -3.11 -26.24
N ILE A 130 -11.90 -3.23 -25.43
CA ILE A 130 -11.76 -4.31 -24.44
C ILE A 130 -12.87 -4.20 -23.40
N ASP A 131 -13.11 -2.99 -22.88
CA ASP A 131 -14.18 -2.72 -21.92
C ASP A 131 -15.55 -3.10 -22.51
N ARG A 132 -15.89 -2.62 -23.70
CA ARG A 132 -17.15 -2.99 -24.35
C ARG A 132 -17.25 -4.49 -24.58
N TRP A 133 -16.16 -5.17 -24.94
CA TRP A 133 -16.17 -6.62 -25.09
C TRP A 133 -16.45 -7.34 -23.76
N LEU A 134 -15.80 -6.92 -22.67
CA LEU A 134 -16.01 -7.46 -21.32
C LEU A 134 -17.45 -7.24 -20.83
N PHE A 135 -18.08 -6.13 -21.21
CA PHE A 135 -19.44 -5.76 -20.83
C PHE A 135 -20.49 -6.08 -21.91
N LEU A 136 -20.21 -7.06 -22.77
CA LEU A 136 -21.15 -7.60 -23.76
C LEU A 136 -21.75 -6.53 -24.70
N GLY A 137 -20.93 -5.56 -25.08
CA GLY A 137 -21.26 -4.44 -25.98
C GLY A 137 -21.67 -3.15 -25.28
N ASN A 138 -21.94 -3.20 -23.97
CA ASN A 138 -22.37 -2.05 -23.17
C ASN A 138 -21.18 -1.21 -22.67
N GLU A 139 -21.46 0.05 -22.33
CA GLU A 139 -20.48 0.96 -21.75
C GLU A 139 -20.40 0.75 -20.22
N PRO A 140 -19.23 0.51 -19.63
CA PRO A 140 -19.11 0.34 -18.18
C PRO A 140 -19.67 1.52 -17.39
N ALA A 141 -19.47 2.75 -17.89
CA ALA A 141 -20.03 3.97 -17.31
C ALA A 141 -21.55 3.89 -17.18
N THR A 142 -22.25 3.60 -18.28
CA THR A 142 -23.71 3.51 -18.30
C THR A 142 -24.25 2.45 -17.35
N ILE A 143 -23.55 1.33 -17.19
CA ILE A 143 -23.94 0.28 -16.25
C ILE A 143 -23.76 0.77 -14.80
N LEU A 144 -22.62 1.38 -14.49
CA LEU A 144 -22.34 1.88 -13.14
C LEU A 144 -23.31 3.00 -12.76
N HIS A 145 -23.59 3.94 -13.66
CA HIS A 145 -24.53 5.03 -13.45
C HIS A 145 -25.98 4.52 -13.32
N ALA A 146 -26.38 3.52 -14.11
CA ALA A 146 -27.70 2.89 -13.96
C ALA A 146 -27.85 2.12 -12.63
N VAL A 147 -26.79 1.47 -12.14
CA VAL A 147 -26.82 0.68 -10.90
C VAL A 147 -26.78 1.55 -9.65
N PHE A 148 -25.92 2.57 -9.63
CA PHE A 148 -25.70 3.39 -8.44
C PHE A 148 -26.46 4.73 -8.46
N GLY A 149 -26.89 5.19 -9.64
CA GLY A 149 -27.42 6.52 -9.86
C GLY A 149 -26.32 7.57 -10.02
N GLU A 150 -26.68 8.76 -10.51
CA GLU A 150 -25.73 9.83 -10.87
C GLU A 150 -25.61 10.94 -9.83
N GLY A 151 -26.54 10.99 -8.85
CA GLY A 151 -26.60 12.04 -7.83
C GLY A 151 -25.80 11.70 -6.56
N TRP A 152 -26.49 11.23 -5.52
CA TRP A 152 -25.84 10.95 -4.22
C TRP A 152 -24.65 9.98 -4.32
N ALA A 153 -24.75 8.96 -5.18
CA ALA A 153 -23.66 8.01 -5.38
C ALA A 153 -22.39 8.68 -5.93
N ALA A 154 -22.52 9.69 -6.78
CA ALA A 154 -21.38 10.48 -7.23
C ALA A 154 -20.67 11.13 -6.04
N HIS A 155 -21.40 11.80 -5.13
CA HIS A 155 -20.78 12.41 -3.95
C HIS A 155 -20.10 11.38 -3.03
N PHE A 156 -20.72 10.21 -2.82
CA PHE A 156 -20.14 9.14 -2.02
C PHE A 156 -18.85 8.59 -2.64
N PHE A 157 -18.88 8.23 -3.93
CA PHE A 157 -17.70 7.73 -4.63
C PHE A 157 -16.62 8.79 -4.76
N ALA A 158 -17.00 10.07 -4.91
CA ALA A 158 -16.07 11.19 -4.95
C ALA A 158 -15.33 11.33 -3.61
N PHE A 159 -16.04 11.21 -2.48
CA PHE A 159 -15.42 11.19 -1.17
C PHE A 159 -14.39 10.05 -1.04
N VAL A 160 -14.75 8.83 -1.44
CA VAL A 160 -13.84 7.68 -1.41
C VAL A 160 -12.61 7.92 -2.29
N TYR A 161 -12.81 8.45 -3.50
CA TYR A 161 -11.71 8.74 -4.43
C TYR A 161 -10.78 9.80 -3.88
N LEU A 162 -11.31 10.91 -3.37
CA LEU A 162 -10.49 12.00 -2.85
C LEU A 162 -9.80 11.62 -1.55
N LEU A 163 -10.38 10.72 -0.75
CA LEU A 163 -9.75 10.17 0.46
C LEU A 163 -8.46 9.40 0.16
N TYR A 164 -8.31 8.84 -1.06
CA TYR A 164 -7.05 8.22 -1.48
C TYR A 164 -5.88 9.21 -1.49
N LEU A 165 -6.10 10.47 -1.90
CA LEU A 165 -5.02 11.46 -2.06
C LEU A 165 -4.18 11.64 -0.78
N PRO A 166 -4.76 11.84 0.42
CA PRO A 166 -3.99 11.87 1.66
C PRO A 166 -3.62 10.48 2.18
N LEU A 167 -4.45 9.45 1.98
CA LEU A 167 -4.19 8.11 2.53
C LEU A 167 -2.99 7.43 1.89
N ALA A 168 -2.76 7.62 0.58
CA ALA A 168 -1.64 7.02 -0.13
C ALA A 168 -0.28 7.40 0.51
N PRO A 169 0.09 8.70 0.66
CA PRO A 169 1.34 9.06 1.33
C PRO A 169 1.32 8.80 2.84
N LEU A 170 0.17 8.96 3.52
CA LEU A 170 0.08 8.72 4.96
C LEU A 170 0.32 7.24 5.31
N SER A 171 -0.15 6.32 4.47
CA SER A 171 0.07 4.89 4.66
C SER A 171 1.57 4.55 4.73
N LEU A 172 2.42 5.14 3.88
CA LEU A 172 3.86 4.93 3.96
C LEU A 172 4.41 5.30 5.34
N VAL A 173 4.05 6.48 5.84
CA VAL A 173 4.45 6.95 7.17
C VAL A 173 3.94 5.98 8.24
N VAL A 174 2.71 5.49 8.11
CA VAL A 174 2.11 4.52 9.05
C VAL A 174 2.97 3.27 9.19
N TRP A 175 3.40 2.66 8.09
CA TRP A 175 4.22 1.44 8.14
C TRP A 175 5.67 1.70 8.56
N LEU A 176 6.25 2.86 8.21
CA LEU A 176 7.61 3.20 8.62
C LEU A 176 7.70 3.49 10.13
N VAL A 177 6.73 4.23 10.69
CA VAL A 177 6.76 4.67 12.09
C VAL A 177 6.11 3.64 13.02
N TRP A 178 4.91 3.14 12.70
CA TRP A 178 4.12 2.35 13.65
C TRP A 178 4.22 0.83 13.46
N SER A 179 4.99 0.36 12.48
CA SER A 179 5.23 -1.08 12.39
C SER A 179 6.04 -1.58 13.59
N ARG A 180 5.53 -2.65 14.22
CA ARG A 180 6.20 -3.38 15.31
C ARG A 180 7.52 -4.01 14.86
N ARG A 181 7.61 -4.40 13.59
CA ARG A 181 8.78 -5.05 13.00
C ARG A 181 9.34 -4.13 11.92
N ILE A 182 10.63 -3.81 12.00
CA ILE A 182 11.34 -2.92 11.06
C ILE A 182 11.28 -3.50 9.64
N GLU A 183 11.27 -4.82 9.52
CA GLU A 183 11.23 -5.53 8.24
C GLU A 183 9.92 -5.30 7.49
N HIS A 184 8.78 -5.12 8.18
CA HIS A 184 7.53 -4.79 7.50
C HIS A 184 7.55 -3.35 6.96
N GLY A 185 8.27 -2.44 7.61
CA GLY A 185 8.46 -1.07 7.12
C GLY A 185 9.29 -1.05 5.84
N TYR A 186 10.39 -1.82 5.80
CA TYR A 186 11.16 -2.01 4.56
C TYR A 186 10.32 -2.68 3.47
N TRP A 187 9.50 -3.67 3.82
CA TRP A 187 8.65 -4.35 2.86
C TRP A 187 7.65 -3.39 2.23
N TYR A 188 6.95 -2.60 3.04
CA TYR A 188 6.01 -1.60 2.56
C TYR A 188 6.69 -0.56 1.68
N ALA A 189 7.80 0.03 2.13
CA ALA A 189 8.54 1.03 1.35
C ALA A 189 9.02 0.49 0.00
N THR A 190 9.54 -0.73 -0.02
CA THR A 190 10.01 -1.40 -1.24
C THR A 190 8.85 -1.69 -2.19
N ALA A 191 7.75 -2.26 -1.69
CA ALA A 191 6.56 -2.52 -2.49
C ALA A 191 5.95 -1.22 -3.05
N ASN A 192 5.96 -0.14 -2.26
CA ASN A 192 5.48 1.16 -2.72
C ASN A 192 6.34 1.70 -3.88
N CYS A 193 7.67 1.74 -3.71
CA CYS A 193 8.58 2.20 -4.77
C CYS A 193 8.49 1.33 -6.04
N LEU A 194 8.38 0.01 -5.88
CA LEU A 194 8.11 -0.91 -6.99
C LEU A 194 6.80 -0.58 -7.71
N THR A 195 5.73 -0.32 -6.96
CA THR A 195 4.41 0.01 -7.52
C THR A 195 4.47 1.26 -8.38
N TRP A 196 5.06 2.35 -7.87
CA TRP A 196 5.25 3.58 -8.66
C TRP A 196 6.13 3.35 -9.89
N THR A 197 7.21 2.58 -9.75
CA THR A 197 8.13 2.29 -10.86
C THR A 197 7.46 1.48 -11.97
N LEU A 198 6.80 0.37 -11.61
CA LEU A 198 6.08 -0.48 -12.55
C LEU A 198 4.88 0.25 -13.16
N GLY A 199 4.22 1.13 -12.39
CA GLY A 199 3.21 2.05 -12.89
C GLY A 199 3.77 2.97 -13.97
N THR A 200 4.92 3.63 -13.73
CA THR A 200 5.60 4.43 -14.75
C THR A 200 5.87 3.62 -16.01
N VAL A 201 6.44 2.42 -15.87
CA VAL A 201 6.72 1.55 -17.01
C VAL A 201 5.43 1.26 -17.79
N SER A 202 4.33 0.95 -17.08
CA SER A 202 3.04 0.68 -17.73
C SER A 202 2.50 1.87 -18.54
N TYR A 203 2.68 3.11 -18.05
CA TYR A 203 2.27 4.32 -18.80
C TYR A 203 3.00 4.47 -20.13
N TYR A 204 4.28 4.07 -20.17
CA TYR A 204 5.07 4.10 -21.39
C TYR A 204 4.83 2.90 -22.30
N LEU A 205 4.30 1.79 -21.78
CA LEU A 205 3.93 0.63 -22.60
C LEU A 205 2.55 0.79 -23.25
N ILE A 206 1.58 1.32 -22.51
CA ILE A 206 0.20 1.51 -22.95
C ILE A 206 -0.25 2.92 -22.55
N PRO A 207 0.11 3.96 -23.32
CA PRO A 207 -0.29 5.32 -23.00
C PRO A 207 -1.79 5.50 -23.19
N SER A 208 -2.52 5.92 -22.15
CA SER A 208 -3.95 6.23 -22.20
C SER A 208 -4.29 7.44 -21.34
N LEU A 209 -5.46 8.05 -21.57
CA LEU A 209 -5.96 9.17 -20.77
C LEU A 209 -6.99 8.71 -19.72
N GLY A 210 -7.91 7.85 -20.14
CA GLY A 210 -9.06 7.42 -19.36
C GLY A 210 -10.39 7.86 -20.00
N PRO A 211 -11.49 7.12 -19.74
CA PRO A 211 -12.79 7.38 -20.35
C PRO A 211 -13.31 8.82 -20.21
N ALA A 212 -13.15 9.45 -19.05
CA ALA A 212 -13.67 10.79 -18.78
C ALA A 212 -13.00 11.89 -19.60
N PHE A 213 -11.80 11.64 -20.15
CA PHE A 213 -11.12 12.60 -21.02
C PHE A 213 -11.34 12.32 -22.51
N GLN A 214 -11.57 11.05 -22.88
CA GLN A 214 -11.69 10.63 -24.28
C GLN A 214 -13.15 10.50 -24.75
N TYR A 215 -14.06 10.14 -23.83
CA TYR A 215 -15.46 9.83 -24.07
C TYR A 215 -16.35 10.66 -23.11
N VAL A 216 -16.11 11.97 -23.09
CA VAL A 216 -16.69 12.93 -22.13
C VAL A 216 -18.21 12.84 -22.00
N TRP A 217 -18.92 12.60 -23.10
CA TRP A 217 -20.37 12.52 -23.16
C TRP A 217 -20.98 11.40 -22.32
N LEU A 218 -20.19 10.38 -21.94
CA LEU A 218 -20.63 9.31 -21.05
C LEU A 218 -20.73 9.76 -19.58
N TYR A 219 -20.23 10.95 -19.25
CA TYR A 219 -20.09 11.43 -17.87
C TYR A 219 -20.73 12.82 -17.66
N GLU A 220 -21.41 13.38 -18.67
CA GLU A 220 -22.00 14.74 -18.62
C GLU A 220 -23.16 14.86 -17.63
N GLU A 221 -23.89 13.77 -17.38
CA GLU A 221 -25.07 13.75 -16.49
C GLU A 221 -24.71 13.59 -14.99
N LEU A 222 -23.44 13.29 -14.68
CA LEU A 222 -22.98 13.17 -13.29
C LEU A 222 -23.03 14.51 -12.54
N ASP A 223 -23.48 14.45 -11.28
CA ASP A 223 -23.41 15.61 -10.38
C ASP A 223 -21.97 16.16 -10.27
N VAL A 224 -21.84 17.48 -10.19
CA VAL A 224 -20.55 18.15 -10.04
C VAL A 224 -20.00 17.89 -8.65
N THR A 225 -18.86 17.21 -8.59
CA THR A 225 -18.15 16.87 -7.35
C THR A 225 -16.71 17.38 -7.35
N GLY A 226 -15.99 17.20 -6.24
CA GLY A 226 -14.55 17.47 -6.20
C GLY A 226 -13.74 16.62 -7.19
N VAL A 227 -14.27 15.47 -7.65
CA VAL A 227 -13.65 14.68 -8.72
C VAL A 227 -13.82 15.37 -10.07
N THR A 228 -15.01 15.90 -10.37
CA THR A 228 -15.28 16.69 -11.58
C THR A 228 -14.35 17.90 -11.67
N THR A 229 -14.21 18.65 -10.57
CA THR A 229 -13.28 19.79 -10.50
C THR A 229 -11.83 19.36 -10.70
N LEU A 230 -11.43 18.21 -10.15
CA LEU A 230 -10.08 17.66 -10.34
C LEU A 230 -9.84 17.25 -11.79
N GLN A 231 -10.80 16.59 -12.45
CA GLN A 231 -10.72 16.22 -13.87
C GLN A 231 -10.56 17.46 -14.74
N GLN A 232 -11.38 18.48 -14.51
CA GLN A 232 -11.28 19.76 -15.24
C GLN A 232 -9.90 20.40 -15.04
N SER A 233 -9.43 20.50 -13.79
CA SER A 233 -8.11 21.08 -13.49
C SER A 233 -6.96 20.33 -14.18
N LEU A 234 -7.01 18.99 -14.20
CA LEU A 234 -6.01 18.17 -14.87
C LEU A 234 -6.08 18.29 -16.40
N TRP A 235 -7.28 18.46 -16.95
CA TRP A 235 -7.48 18.72 -18.36
C TRP A 235 -6.88 20.07 -18.76
N ASP A 236 -7.22 21.13 -18.02
CA ASP A 236 -6.71 22.48 -18.27
C ASP A 236 -5.17 22.51 -18.17
N GLN A 237 -4.60 21.88 -17.14
CA GLN A 237 -3.15 21.74 -16.99
C GLN A 237 -2.52 21.02 -18.19
N ARG A 238 -3.15 19.96 -18.69
CA ARG A 238 -2.68 19.23 -19.87
C ARG A 238 -2.75 20.07 -21.13
N GLN A 239 -3.81 20.86 -21.32
CA GLN A 239 -3.94 21.75 -22.47
C GLN A 239 -2.87 22.83 -22.45
N ASP A 240 -2.66 23.47 -21.30
CA ASP A 240 -1.62 24.49 -21.14
C ASP A 240 -0.20 23.90 -21.31
N HIS A 241 0.03 22.65 -20.87
CA HIS A 241 1.31 21.97 -21.10
C HIS A 241 1.56 21.70 -22.60
N ARG A 242 0.54 21.25 -23.35
CA ARG A 242 0.67 20.88 -24.76
C ARG A 242 0.64 22.09 -25.70
N PHE A 243 -0.10 23.13 -25.31
CA PHE A 243 -0.32 24.34 -26.09
C PHE A 243 -0.15 25.57 -25.18
N PRO A 244 1.07 25.82 -24.68
CA PRO A 244 1.31 26.89 -23.72
C PRO A 244 1.01 28.25 -24.37
N LEU A 245 0.08 29.00 -23.76
CA LEU A 245 -0.22 30.37 -24.19
C LEU A 245 0.86 31.36 -23.76
N SER A 246 1.71 30.95 -22.80
CA SER A 246 2.85 31.72 -22.29
C SER A 246 4.12 30.87 -22.33
N PRO A 247 5.27 31.43 -22.77
CA PRO A 247 6.56 30.74 -22.70
C PRO A 247 7.04 30.50 -21.26
N PHE A 248 6.33 31.06 -20.26
CA PHE A 248 6.58 30.86 -18.84
C PHE A 248 5.55 29.94 -18.17
N SER A 249 4.74 29.21 -18.94
CA SER A 249 3.86 28.20 -18.35
C SER A 249 4.69 27.13 -17.64
N GLU A 250 4.43 26.95 -16.35
CA GLU A 250 5.00 25.88 -15.52
C GLU A 250 3.98 24.74 -15.33
N SER A 251 2.99 24.62 -16.22
CA SER A 251 1.94 23.62 -16.08
C SER A 251 2.48 22.19 -16.23
N ILE A 252 2.10 21.35 -15.28
CA ILE A 252 2.50 19.95 -15.22
C ILE A 252 1.36 19.05 -15.69
N GLN A 253 1.58 18.38 -16.81
CA GLN A 253 0.71 17.32 -17.27
C GLN A 253 0.73 16.13 -16.28
N SER A 254 -0.47 15.73 -15.86
CA SER A 254 -0.62 14.78 -14.74
C SER A 254 -1.58 13.61 -15.02
N VAL A 255 -2.07 13.50 -16.25
CA VAL A 255 -3.04 12.50 -16.74
C VAL A 255 -2.33 11.35 -17.44
N ALA A 256 -2.50 10.14 -16.92
CA ALA A 256 -2.20 8.89 -17.61
C ALA A 256 -3.07 7.79 -16.98
N GLY A 257 -3.73 6.99 -17.82
CA GLY A 257 -4.71 5.98 -17.43
C GLY A 257 -4.06 4.64 -17.06
N PHE A 258 -3.44 3.94 -18.01
CA PHE A 258 -3.00 2.55 -17.82
C PHE A 258 -1.57 2.44 -17.27
N ALA A 259 -1.31 1.81 -16.14
CA ALA A 259 -2.22 1.10 -15.24
C ALA A 259 -2.70 1.99 -14.07
N SER A 260 -3.81 1.58 -13.46
CA SER A 260 -4.44 2.28 -12.34
C SER A 260 -3.60 2.19 -11.07
N LEU A 261 -2.86 3.25 -10.77
CA LEU A 261 -2.07 3.35 -9.53
C LEU A 261 -2.94 3.52 -8.28
N HIS A 262 -4.17 4.02 -8.44
CA HIS A 262 -5.19 4.06 -7.38
C HIS A 262 -5.49 2.65 -6.89
N VAL A 263 -5.81 1.75 -7.82
CA VAL A 263 -6.06 0.34 -7.53
C VAL A 263 -4.80 -0.36 -7.04
N ALA A 264 -3.64 -0.09 -7.67
CA ALA A 264 -2.40 -0.73 -7.29
C ALA A 264 -2.01 -0.41 -5.83
N LEU A 265 -1.97 0.86 -5.44
CA LEU A 265 -1.54 1.28 -4.11
C LEU A 265 -2.55 0.91 -3.03
N THR A 266 -3.85 1.03 -3.29
CA THR A 266 -4.86 0.60 -2.33
C THR A 266 -4.84 -0.93 -2.13
N LEU A 267 -4.54 -1.70 -3.18
CA LEU A 267 -4.33 -3.14 -3.06
C LEU A 267 -3.05 -3.47 -2.28
N VAL A 268 -1.95 -2.74 -2.50
CA VAL A 268 -0.73 -2.89 -1.68
C VAL A 268 -1.03 -2.63 -0.21
N ILE A 269 -1.80 -1.58 0.11
CA ILE A 269 -2.27 -1.30 1.48
C ILE A 269 -3.08 -2.49 2.02
N ALA A 270 -4.07 -2.98 1.27
CA ALA A 270 -4.93 -4.08 1.69
C ALA A 270 -4.15 -5.40 1.92
N LEU A 271 -3.24 -5.75 1.00
CA LEU A 271 -2.40 -6.94 1.08
C LEU A 271 -1.43 -6.85 2.26
N ILE A 272 -0.67 -5.75 2.39
CA ILE A 272 0.29 -5.64 3.48
C ILE A 272 -0.43 -5.52 4.83
N ALA A 273 -1.57 -4.83 4.91
CA ALA A 273 -2.41 -4.84 6.11
C ALA A 273 -2.90 -6.25 6.44
N HIS A 274 -3.30 -7.03 5.44
CA HIS A 274 -3.74 -8.41 5.62
C HIS A 274 -2.67 -9.28 6.31
N PHE A 275 -1.39 -9.12 5.92
CA PHE A 275 -0.29 -9.91 6.47
C PHE A 275 0.29 -9.34 7.77
N THR A 276 0.34 -8.01 7.93
CA THR A 276 1.09 -7.37 9.02
C THR A 276 0.21 -6.96 10.21
N VAL A 277 -1.06 -6.61 9.98
CA VAL A 277 -1.97 -6.06 11.00
C VAL A 277 -2.84 -7.15 11.62
N SER A 278 -2.93 -7.18 12.96
CA SER A 278 -3.74 -8.18 13.67
C SER A 278 -5.24 -7.87 13.63
N SER A 279 -5.60 -6.59 13.81
CA SER A 279 -6.99 -6.14 13.86
C SER A 279 -7.77 -6.55 12.61
N ALA A 280 -8.86 -7.30 12.79
CA ALA A 280 -9.75 -7.68 11.70
C ALA A 280 -10.42 -6.45 11.08
N LEU A 281 -10.83 -5.49 11.92
CA LEU A 281 -11.45 -4.25 11.49
C LEU A 281 -10.55 -3.47 10.51
N VAL A 282 -9.26 -3.30 10.83
CA VAL A 282 -8.32 -2.58 9.95
C VAL A 282 -8.15 -3.31 8.63
N ARG A 283 -8.11 -4.64 8.65
CA ARG A 283 -8.00 -5.45 7.43
C ARG A 283 -9.24 -5.32 6.56
N TYR A 284 -10.43 -5.47 7.14
CA TYR A 284 -11.69 -5.29 6.40
C TYR A 284 -11.79 -3.88 5.86
N ALA A 285 -11.49 -2.85 6.66
CA ALA A 285 -11.47 -1.47 6.20
C ALA A 285 -10.52 -1.26 5.01
N ALA A 286 -9.32 -1.84 5.03
CA ALA A 286 -8.37 -1.73 3.92
C ALA A 286 -8.86 -2.42 2.64
N TRP A 287 -9.45 -3.62 2.75
CA TRP A 287 -10.04 -4.33 1.60
C TRP A 287 -11.29 -3.64 1.05
N THR A 288 -12.16 -3.13 1.94
CA THR A 288 -13.32 -2.32 1.55
C THR A 288 -12.88 -1.04 0.85
N PHE A 289 -11.86 -0.36 1.38
CA PHE A 289 -11.33 0.84 0.74
C PHE A 289 -10.79 0.56 -0.65
N PHE A 290 -9.98 -0.49 -0.83
CA PHE A 290 -9.53 -0.96 -2.15
C PHE A 290 -10.71 -1.21 -3.11
N ALA A 291 -11.72 -1.96 -2.68
CA ALA A 291 -12.88 -2.28 -3.53
C ALA A 291 -13.65 -1.02 -3.92
N LEU A 292 -13.93 -0.12 -2.97
CA LEU A 292 -14.64 1.13 -3.23
C LEU A 292 -13.83 2.09 -4.10
N THR A 293 -12.51 2.16 -3.92
CA THR A 293 -11.63 2.96 -4.79
C THR A 293 -11.65 2.44 -6.23
N THR A 294 -11.62 1.10 -6.42
CA THR A 294 -11.72 0.47 -7.75
C THR A 294 -13.06 0.79 -8.43
N VAL A 295 -14.17 0.70 -7.70
CA VAL A 295 -15.47 1.09 -8.27
C VAL A 295 -15.50 2.58 -8.60
N SER A 296 -14.96 3.43 -7.71
CA SER A 296 -14.94 4.87 -7.91
C SER A 296 -14.10 5.30 -9.12
N THR A 297 -12.96 4.65 -9.37
CA THR A 297 -12.12 4.94 -10.55
C THR A 297 -12.86 4.67 -11.86
N LEU A 298 -13.64 3.58 -11.92
CA LEU A 298 -14.46 3.25 -13.10
C LEU A 298 -15.68 4.17 -13.21
N TYR A 299 -16.36 4.42 -12.08
CA TYR A 299 -17.58 5.24 -12.01
C TYR A 299 -17.36 6.66 -12.55
N PHE A 300 -16.21 7.26 -12.25
CA PHE A 300 -15.83 8.58 -12.76
C PHE A 300 -15.06 8.56 -14.08
N GLY A 301 -14.80 7.38 -14.67
CA GLY A 301 -14.07 7.29 -15.93
C GLY A 301 -12.60 7.68 -15.84
N TRP A 302 -11.96 7.51 -14.69
CA TRP A 302 -10.51 7.66 -14.58
C TRP A 302 -9.78 6.56 -15.35
N HIS A 303 -10.36 5.36 -15.35
CA HIS A 303 -9.71 4.14 -15.78
C HIS A 303 -10.66 3.25 -16.59
N TYR A 304 -10.11 2.53 -17.56
CA TYR A 304 -10.76 1.37 -18.14
C TYR A 304 -10.62 0.17 -17.20
N VAL A 305 -11.45 -0.87 -17.34
CA VAL A 305 -11.34 -2.07 -16.50
C VAL A 305 -9.99 -2.77 -16.66
N ALA A 306 -9.43 -2.74 -17.88
CA ALA A 306 -8.09 -3.22 -18.13
C ALA A 306 -7.01 -2.49 -17.30
N ASP A 307 -7.16 -1.18 -17.05
CA ASP A 307 -6.22 -0.39 -16.25
C ASP A 307 -6.20 -0.87 -14.79
N ASP A 308 -7.38 -1.20 -14.24
CA ASP A 308 -7.55 -1.69 -12.88
C ASP A 308 -6.98 -3.11 -12.72
N ILE A 309 -7.20 -3.98 -13.70
CA ILE A 309 -6.57 -5.32 -13.75
C ILE A 309 -5.03 -5.16 -13.80
N GLY A 310 -4.53 -4.27 -14.65
CA GLY A 310 -3.10 -3.95 -14.73
C GLY A 310 -2.55 -3.45 -13.39
N GLY A 311 -3.29 -2.57 -12.71
CA GLY A 311 -2.94 -2.06 -11.39
C GLY A 311 -2.87 -3.17 -10.33
N ALA A 312 -3.84 -4.09 -10.35
CA ALA A 312 -3.86 -5.23 -9.44
C ALA A 312 -2.67 -6.19 -9.67
N VAL A 313 -2.32 -6.46 -10.94
CA VAL A 313 -1.13 -7.26 -11.29
C VAL A 313 0.14 -6.59 -10.79
N ILE A 314 0.29 -5.29 -11.01
CA ILE A 314 1.44 -4.51 -10.51
C ILE A 314 1.54 -4.59 -8.99
N ALA A 315 0.43 -4.42 -8.27
CA ALA A 315 0.41 -4.49 -6.81
C ALA A 315 0.84 -5.86 -6.28
N VAL A 316 0.30 -6.94 -6.85
CA VAL A 316 0.67 -8.31 -6.45
C VAL A 316 2.15 -8.57 -6.71
N ALA A 317 2.65 -8.18 -7.89
CA ALA A 317 4.07 -8.30 -8.23
C ALA A 317 4.96 -7.49 -7.27
N ALA A 318 4.59 -6.24 -6.99
CA ALA A 318 5.33 -5.36 -6.09
C ALA A 318 5.37 -5.88 -4.65
N VAL A 319 4.24 -6.37 -4.14
CA VAL A 319 4.15 -6.97 -2.80
C VAL A 319 4.98 -8.25 -2.73
N TRP A 320 4.92 -9.11 -3.75
CA TRP A 320 5.68 -10.36 -3.82
C TRP A 320 7.20 -10.12 -3.91
N LEU A 321 7.63 -9.26 -4.84
CA LEU A 321 9.04 -8.87 -4.98
C LEU A 321 9.57 -8.19 -3.71
N GLY A 322 8.77 -7.31 -3.12
CA GLY A 322 9.08 -6.67 -1.85
C GLY A 322 9.22 -7.69 -0.71
N ALA A 323 8.35 -8.69 -0.66
CA ALA A 323 8.40 -9.75 0.36
C ALA A 323 9.65 -10.60 0.19
N TRP A 324 9.96 -10.99 -1.05
CA TRP A 324 11.17 -11.73 -1.39
C TRP A 324 12.44 -10.98 -0.99
N ALA A 325 12.53 -9.69 -1.32
CA ALA A 325 13.68 -8.85 -0.98
C ALA A 325 13.88 -8.66 0.53
N THR A 326 12.78 -8.62 1.29
CA THR A 326 12.77 -8.44 2.74
C THR A 326 12.70 -9.75 3.54
N GLY A 327 12.75 -10.89 2.86
CA GLY A 327 12.69 -12.22 3.49
C GLY A 327 11.37 -12.50 4.21
N GLN A 328 10.29 -11.81 3.85
CA GLN A 328 8.96 -12.03 4.43
C GLN A 328 8.35 -13.31 3.85
N LYS A 329 7.77 -14.13 4.74
CA LYS A 329 6.96 -15.27 4.32
C LYS A 329 5.51 -14.80 4.19
N LEU A 330 4.88 -15.05 3.06
CA LEU A 330 3.47 -14.76 2.80
C LEU A 330 2.55 -15.81 3.46
N ASP A 331 2.86 -16.18 4.70
CA ASP A 331 2.06 -17.14 5.47
C ASP A 331 1.56 -16.47 6.77
N ARG A 332 0.28 -16.66 7.02
CA ARG A 332 -0.43 -16.17 8.19
C ARG A 332 -0.28 -17.12 9.39
N SER A 333 -0.01 -18.41 9.14
CA SER A 333 0.01 -19.48 10.14
C SER A 333 1.13 -19.38 11.18
N GLY A 334 2.18 -18.59 10.89
CA GLY A 334 3.28 -18.33 11.82
C GLY A 334 2.92 -17.48 13.04
N ARG A 335 1.67 -16.98 13.14
CA ARG A 335 1.22 -16.08 14.22
C ARG A 335 0.47 -16.81 15.34
N ASP A 336 -0.32 -17.83 15.00
CA ASP A 336 -1.16 -18.54 15.98
C ASP A 336 -0.32 -19.40 16.94
N ARG A 337 0.83 -19.92 16.49
CA ARG A 337 1.72 -20.76 17.32
C ARG A 337 2.49 -20.01 18.42
N THR A 338 2.54 -18.68 18.37
CA THR A 338 3.21 -17.86 19.40
C THR A 338 2.25 -17.37 20.50
N GLY A 339 0.93 -17.48 20.30
CA GLY A 339 -0.07 -17.18 21.33
C GLY A 339 -0.27 -18.34 22.30
N ASP A 340 -0.34 -19.58 21.80
CA ASP A 340 -0.62 -20.77 22.63
C ASP A 340 0.54 -21.18 23.54
N ARG A 341 1.79 -20.95 23.15
CA ARG A 341 2.95 -21.32 24.00
C ARG A 341 3.17 -20.39 25.20
N ALA A 342 2.52 -19.23 25.23
CA ALA A 342 2.56 -18.31 26.36
C ALA A 342 1.44 -18.60 27.39
N GLY A 343 0.37 -19.30 26.99
CA GLY A 343 -0.71 -19.73 27.90
C GLY A 343 -0.37 -20.97 28.72
N ASP A 344 0.49 -21.85 28.20
CA ASP A 344 0.75 -23.18 28.78
C ASP A 344 1.95 -23.24 29.75
N ARG A 345 2.60 -22.09 30.03
CA ARG A 345 3.69 -21.99 31.04
C ARG A 345 3.32 -21.20 32.29
N GLY A 346 2.03 -20.93 32.50
CA GLY A 346 1.52 -20.09 33.59
C GLY A 346 0.68 -20.81 34.65
N GLN A 347 0.32 -22.08 34.47
CA GLN A 347 -0.53 -22.82 35.41
C GLN A 347 0.11 -24.17 35.75
N GLY A 348 1.03 -24.16 36.71
CA GLY A 348 1.68 -25.41 37.13
C GLY A 348 2.77 -25.25 38.18
N ALA A 349 2.63 -24.34 39.14
CA ALA A 349 3.47 -24.34 40.33
C ALA A 349 2.82 -23.55 41.47
N GLY A 350 2.05 -24.24 42.31
CA GLY A 350 1.49 -23.64 43.52
C GLY A 350 0.61 -24.58 44.37
N ARG A 351 1.25 -25.24 45.34
CA ARG A 351 0.74 -25.72 46.65
C ARG A 351 0.17 -27.14 46.80
N SER A 352 0.95 -27.97 47.48
CA SER A 352 0.67 -28.71 48.74
C SER A 352 2.04 -29.27 49.22
N GLY A 353 2.62 -28.99 50.40
CA GLY A 353 2.16 -29.22 51.78
C GLY A 353 1.98 -30.73 52.01
N GLY A 354 2.73 -31.51 52.79
CA GLY A 354 3.82 -31.37 53.77
C GLY A 354 3.83 -32.67 54.61
N GLY A 355 4.99 -33.18 55.04
CA GLY A 355 5.09 -34.29 56.02
C GLY A 355 6.16 -35.37 55.70
N PRO A 356 7.07 -35.71 56.65
CA PRO A 356 8.21 -36.62 56.42
C PRO A 356 8.02 -38.05 57.00
N ASP A 357 9.06 -38.87 56.76
CA ASP A 357 9.50 -40.11 57.43
C ASP A 357 9.39 -41.45 56.68
N ASP A 358 10.58 -41.99 56.45
CA ASP A 358 11.10 -43.35 56.69
C ASP A 358 10.54 -44.60 56.01
N GLY A 359 11.49 -45.42 55.51
CA GLY A 359 11.40 -46.88 55.69
C GLY A 359 11.53 -47.75 54.43
N ALA A 360 12.75 -48.18 54.15
CA ALA A 360 13.19 -49.51 53.69
C ALA A 360 12.23 -50.48 52.97
N GLY A 361 12.74 -51.11 51.90
CA GLY A 361 12.66 -52.57 51.75
C GLY A 361 12.08 -53.12 50.43
N GLY A 362 12.96 -53.70 49.61
CA GLY A 362 12.85 -55.09 49.15
C GLY A 362 11.88 -55.45 48.01
N GLY A 363 12.43 -56.19 47.03
CA GLY A 363 11.79 -57.45 46.62
C GLY A 363 11.23 -57.53 45.20
N ALA A 364 11.90 -58.36 44.41
CA ALA A 364 11.47 -58.92 43.13
C ALA A 364 10.05 -59.51 43.14
N THR A 365 9.42 -59.61 41.96
CA THR A 365 9.06 -60.88 41.28
C THR A 365 8.11 -60.66 40.10
N GLY A 366 8.54 -61.09 38.91
CA GLY A 366 7.86 -62.14 38.15
C GLY A 366 6.57 -61.86 37.34
N PRO A 367 6.22 -62.75 36.39
CA PRO A 367 5.73 -62.35 35.06
C PRO A 367 4.37 -62.98 34.67
N GLY A 368 3.81 -62.57 33.52
CA GLY A 368 2.72 -63.30 32.85
C GLY A 368 2.14 -62.53 31.66
N ARG A 369 2.43 -62.96 30.43
CA ARG A 369 1.55 -63.76 29.52
C ARG A 369 0.44 -62.92 28.87
N SER A 370 0.55 -62.68 27.55
CA SER A 370 -0.08 -63.45 26.44
C SER A 370 -1.60 -63.21 26.41
N THR A 371 -2.27 -62.83 25.32
CA THR A 371 -2.35 -63.36 23.95
C THR A 371 -3.30 -62.38 23.21
N GLY A 372 -3.16 -62.19 21.90
CA GLY A 372 -4.03 -62.88 20.94
C GLY A 372 -4.98 -61.87 20.31
N ASP A 373 -4.76 -61.59 19.03
CA ASP A 373 -5.68 -61.93 17.91
C ASP A 373 -6.53 -60.72 17.53
N ALA A 374 -6.29 -60.17 16.33
CA ALA A 374 -7.05 -60.45 15.11
C ALA A 374 -8.35 -59.61 15.13
N GLU A 375 -8.79 -58.94 14.08
CA GLU A 375 -8.91 -59.40 12.71
C GLU A 375 -9.67 -58.28 11.93
N ARG A 376 -9.37 -58.17 10.63
CA ARG A 376 -10.19 -57.64 9.50
C ARG A 376 -10.60 -56.16 9.50
N ASP A 377 -10.22 -55.38 8.49
CA ASP A 377 -10.47 -55.43 7.03
C ASP A 377 -11.67 -54.60 6.59
N HIS A 378 -11.36 -53.84 5.53
CA HIS A 378 -12.17 -53.58 4.34
C HIS A 378 -12.95 -52.26 4.13
N LEU A 379 -12.39 -51.51 3.16
CA LEU A 379 -12.97 -51.01 1.89
C LEU A 379 -13.78 -49.70 1.94
N ARG A 380 -13.22 -48.63 1.34
CA ARG A 380 -13.47 -48.08 -0.03
C ARG A 380 -14.63 -47.06 -0.02
N ALA A 381 -14.36 -45.78 -0.24
CA ALA A 381 -14.06 -45.08 -1.50
C ALA A 381 -15.32 -44.55 -2.22
N THR A 382 -15.15 -43.33 -2.76
CA THR A 382 -15.93 -42.61 -3.79
C THR A 382 -17.31 -42.03 -3.44
N ALA A 383 -17.37 -40.70 -3.35
CA ALA A 383 -18.06 -39.83 -4.31
C ALA A 383 -17.27 -38.53 -4.45
#